data_AF-A0A507FD28-F1
#
_entry.id   AF-A0A507FD28-F1
#
_cell.length_a   1.000
_cell.length_b   1.000
_cell.length_c   1.000
_cell.angle_alpha   90.00
_cell.angle_beta   90.00
_cell.angle_gamma   90.00
#
_symmetry.space_group_name_H-M   'P 1'
#
loop_
_entity.id
_entity.type
_entity.pdbx_description
1 polymer ?
#
loop_
_entity_poly.entity_id
_entity_poly.type
_entity_poly.pdbx_seq_one_letter_code
_entity_poly.pdbx_strand_id
1 'polypeptide(L)'
;MVFYFESATENDDGILKPSFLSSKLTNHCAEKVLIYMGRDKFENENLIEHGWDQDVWFHVDKISSAHVYLRMPDGMSWDAIPENILIDAGQLTKANSIDGNKLNNQTILYTPWANLKKTPGMETGQVTFHKQNLVKKVFIRERNNEIVNRLNKTRVERNNPDLAAEKVAKQRELKQAQRLMEKKLRQEEEARKKEYARLAELRSYKGVVDDEEGMKSNKHRAEDSDDDYFM
;
A
#
# COMPACT_ATOMS: atom_id res chain seq x y z
N MET A 1 5.35 -11.18 23.43
CA MET A 1 4.06 -11.68 22.92
C MET A 1 3.28 -10.54 22.30
N VAL A 2 2.80 -10.75 21.08
CA VAL A 2 2.03 -9.76 20.31
C VAL A 2 0.68 -10.37 19.96
N PHE A 3 -0.38 -9.60 20.13
CA PHE A 3 -1.74 -9.96 19.76
C PHE A 3 -2.08 -9.35 18.42
N TYR A 4 -2.61 -10.15 17.50
CA TYR A 4 -3.09 -9.75 16.18
C TYR A 4 -4.60 -9.93 16.10
N PHE A 5 -5.27 -9.03 15.40
CA PHE A 5 -6.72 -8.97 15.22
C PHE A 5 -7.02 -8.60 13.77
N GLU A 6 -8.14 -9.07 13.26
CA GLU A 6 -8.63 -8.70 11.93
C GLU A 6 -9.88 -7.81 12.07
N SER A 7 -9.87 -6.67 11.40
CA SER A 7 -11.05 -5.81 11.23
C SER A 7 -11.43 -5.77 9.76
N ALA A 8 -12.73 -5.78 9.46
CA ALA A 8 -13.23 -5.73 8.08
C ALA A 8 -13.67 -4.30 7.72
N THR A 9 -13.36 -3.87 6.50
CA THR A 9 -13.78 -2.57 5.96
C THR A 9 -15.29 -2.47 5.72
N GLU A 10 -15.99 -3.59 5.60
CA GLU A 10 -17.45 -3.62 5.44
C GLU A 10 -18.13 -4.12 6.71
N ASN A 11 -19.27 -3.51 7.05
CA ASN A 11 -20.13 -3.98 8.12
C ASN A 11 -20.63 -5.38 7.73
N ASP A 12 -20.03 -6.42 8.33
CA ASP A 12 -20.60 -7.77 8.41
C ASP A 12 -21.81 -7.76 9.36
N ASP A 13 -22.75 -6.83 9.12
CA ASP A 13 -24.11 -6.97 9.61
C ASP A 13 -24.71 -7.99 8.65
N GLY A 14 -24.89 -9.23 9.09
CA GLY A 14 -25.41 -10.37 8.31
C GLY A 14 -26.84 -10.21 7.76
N ILE A 15 -27.18 -9.03 7.25
CA ILE A 15 -28.42 -8.67 6.59
C ILE A 15 -28.04 -8.24 5.17
N LEU A 16 -28.11 -9.19 4.25
CA LEU A 16 -28.23 -8.92 2.81
C LEU A 16 -29.33 -7.87 2.58
N LYS A 17 -28.94 -6.63 2.26
CA LYS A 17 -29.86 -5.66 1.65
C LYS A 17 -29.56 -5.60 0.16
N PRO A 18 -30.48 -6.06 -0.71
CA PRO A 18 -30.33 -5.86 -2.14
C PRO A 18 -30.84 -4.45 -2.47
N SER A 19 -29.95 -3.53 -2.81
CA SER A 19 -30.36 -2.29 -3.47
C SER A 19 -29.31 -1.81 -4.47
N PHE A 20 -29.54 -2.25 -5.70
CA PHE A 20 -29.41 -1.54 -6.97
C PHE A 20 -28.61 -0.21 -7.02
N LEU A 21 -27.72 -0.20 -8.02
CA LEU A 21 -27.24 0.95 -8.83
C LEU A 21 -26.27 1.94 -8.19
N SER A 22 -24.97 1.69 -8.38
CA SER A 22 -24.09 2.66 -9.04
C SER A 22 -22.79 1.98 -9.49
N SER A 23 -22.62 1.86 -10.80
CA SER A 23 -21.37 1.44 -11.45
C SER A 23 -20.25 2.44 -11.15
N LYS A 24 -19.42 2.13 -10.16
CA LYS A 24 -18.03 2.56 -10.11
C LYS A 24 -17.19 1.32 -9.81
N LEU A 25 -16.28 1.02 -10.74
CA LEU A 25 -15.24 0.01 -10.60
C LEU A 25 -14.28 0.45 -9.48
N THR A 26 -14.66 0.20 -8.23
CA THR A 26 -13.71 0.01 -7.15
C THR A 26 -13.67 -1.49 -6.91
N ASN A 27 -12.51 -2.11 -7.15
CA ASN A 27 -12.26 -3.49 -6.70
C ASN A 27 -12.40 -3.51 -5.17
N HIS A 28 -13.62 -3.69 -4.67
CA HIS A 28 -13.89 -3.96 -3.26
C HIS A 28 -13.85 -5.48 -3.09
N CYS A 29 -12.64 -6.00 -3.02
CA CYS A 29 -12.42 -7.17 -2.18
C CYS A 29 -12.59 -6.66 -0.75
N ALA A 30 -13.37 -7.33 0.11
CA ALA A 30 -13.49 -6.97 1.52
C ALA A 30 -12.07 -6.96 2.14
N GLU A 31 -11.44 -5.79 2.20
CA GLU A 31 -10.06 -5.66 2.66
C GLU A 31 -10.07 -5.77 4.18
N LYS A 32 -9.69 -6.94 4.67
CA LYS A 32 -9.39 -7.09 6.10
C LYS A 32 -8.13 -6.31 6.40
N VAL A 33 -8.20 -5.48 7.42
CA VAL A 33 -7.04 -4.76 7.96
C VAL A 33 -6.53 -5.47 9.21
N LEU A 34 -5.22 -5.45 9.37
CA LEU A 34 -4.56 -6.08 10.50
C LEU A 34 -4.37 -5.06 11.62
N ILE A 35 -4.91 -5.36 12.79
CA ILE A 35 -4.69 -4.59 14.02
C ILE A 35 -3.82 -5.44 14.95
N TYR A 36 -2.83 -4.86 15.61
CA TYR A 36 -2.00 -5.59 16.56
C TYR A 36 -1.58 -4.74 17.74
N MET A 37 -1.25 -5.38 18.86
CA MET A 37 -0.79 -4.70 20.07
C MET A 37 0.17 -5.60 20.87
N GLY A 38 1.11 -4.98 21.57
CA GLY A 38 2.00 -5.69 22.49
C GLY A 38 1.27 -6.08 23.77
N ARG A 39 1.70 -7.18 24.39
CA ARG A 39 1.17 -7.63 25.69
C ARG A 39 1.50 -6.65 26.81
N ASP A 40 2.68 -6.05 26.77
CA ASP A 40 3.19 -5.16 27.80
C ASP A 40 4.08 -4.05 27.20
N LYS A 41 4.59 -3.19 28.09
CA LYS A 41 5.42 -2.05 27.70
C LYS A 41 6.73 -2.43 27.00
N PHE A 42 7.32 -3.59 27.27
CA PHE A 42 8.57 -4.02 26.65
C PHE A 42 8.33 -4.48 25.21
N GLU A 43 7.25 -5.23 25.00
CA GLU A 43 6.80 -5.60 23.65
C GLU A 43 6.43 -4.37 22.84
N ASN A 44 5.82 -3.36 23.46
CA ASN A 44 5.51 -2.09 22.80
C ASN A 44 6.76 -1.35 22.33
N GLU A 45 7.87 -1.35 23.08
CA GLU A 45 9.13 -0.76 22.60
C GLU A 45 9.65 -1.48 21.36
N ASN A 46 9.60 -2.82 21.36
CA ASN A 46 10.05 -3.61 20.21
C ASN A 46 9.18 -3.36 18.96
N LEU A 47 7.86 -3.22 19.14
CA LEU A 47 6.93 -2.84 18.07
C LEU A 47 7.20 -1.43 17.53
N ILE A 48 7.58 -0.48 18.38
CA ILE A 48 7.97 0.87 17.95
C ILE A 48 9.27 0.81 17.13
N GLU A 49 10.25 -0.01 17.51
CA GLU A 49 11.52 -0.10 16.79
C GLU A 49 11.36 -0.73 15.39
N HIS A 50 10.50 -1.74 15.28
CA HIS A 50 10.31 -2.53 14.07
C HIS A 50 9.03 -2.22 13.29
N GLY A 51 8.35 -1.09 13.58
CA GLY A 51 7.20 -0.64 12.82
C GLY A 51 7.51 -0.37 11.34
N TRP A 52 6.45 -0.41 10.54
CA TRP A 52 6.43 -0.19 9.09
C TRP A 52 5.84 1.18 8.77
N ASP A 53 6.12 1.72 7.58
CA ASP A 53 5.59 3.02 7.15
C ASP A 53 4.06 3.04 7.01
N GLN A 54 3.46 1.85 6.87
CA GLN A 54 2.01 1.63 6.78
C GLN A 54 1.34 1.52 8.14
N ASP A 55 2.11 1.48 9.23
CA ASP A 55 1.56 1.29 10.55
C ASP A 55 1.07 2.64 11.11
N VAL A 56 -0.14 2.62 11.66
CA VAL A 56 -0.76 3.76 12.36
C VAL A 56 -0.92 3.39 13.81
N TRP A 57 -0.36 4.21 14.69
CA TRP A 57 -0.35 4.01 16.13
C TRP A 57 -1.55 4.68 16.78
N PHE A 58 -2.12 4.03 17.80
CA PHE A 58 -3.27 4.47 18.58
C PHE A 58 -2.97 4.43 20.08
N HIS A 59 -3.50 5.42 20.81
CA HIS A 59 -3.39 5.52 22.27
C HIS A 59 -4.49 6.42 22.84
N VAL A 60 -4.93 6.16 24.07
CA VAL A 60 -5.90 7.05 24.73
C VAL A 60 -5.23 8.37 25.14
N ASP A 61 -5.90 9.50 24.91
CA ASP A 61 -5.36 10.80 25.29
C ASP A 61 -5.18 10.91 26.83
N LYS A 62 -4.01 11.38 27.26
CA LYS A 62 -3.65 11.74 28.66
C LYS A 62 -3.64 10.61 29.70
N ILE A 63 -4.06 9.40 29.37
CA ILE A 63 -4.10 8.27 30.32
C ILE A 63 -3.35 7.07 29.78
N SER A 64 -2.84 6.23 30.69
CA SER A 64 -2.10 5.03 30.33
C SER A 64 -3.00 4.03 29.60
N SER A 65 -2.56 3.54 28.44
CA SER A 65 -3.29 2.56 27.64
C SER A 65 -2.34 1.68 26.83
N ALA A 66 -2.86 0.57 26.31
CA ALA A 66 -2.12 -0.23 25.35
C ALA A 66 -1.79 0.57 24.09
N HIS A 67 -0.62 0.28 23.49
CA HIS A 67 -0.26 0.80 22.18
C HIS A 67 -0.83 -0.14 21.12
N VAL A 68 -1.86 0.33 20.42
CA VAL A 68 -2.49 -0.43 19.33
C VAL A 68 -1.96 0.09 18.01
N TYR A 69 -1.74 -0.79 17.07
CA TYR A 69 -1.26 -0.48 15.74
C TYR A 69 -2.21 -1.04 14.69
N LEU A 70 -2.50 -0.25 13.66
CA LEU A 70 -3.21 -0.66 12.46
C LEU A 70 -2.21 -0.73 11.31
N ARG A 71 -2.07 -1.88 10.67
CA ARG A 71 -1.30 -2.02 9.44
C ARG A 71 -2.22 -1.84 8.24
N MET A 72 -2.00 -0.76 7.51
CA MET A 72 -2.77 -0.46 6.31
C MET A 72 -2.34 -1.34 5.13
N PRO A 73 -3.28 -1.70 4.22
CA PRO A 73 -2.94 -2.39 2.98
C PRO A 73 -2.12 -1.51 2.04
N ASP A 74 -1.39 -2.15 1.12
CA ASP A 74 -0.55 -1.47 0.12
C ASP A 74 -1.43 -0.53 -0.73
N GLY A 75 -1.11 0.77 -0.74
CA GLY A 75 -1.82 1.79 -1.53
C GLY A 75 -2.89 2.60 -0.76
N MET A 76 -3.21 2.23 0.48
CA MET A 76 -4.09 3.03 1.35
C MET A 76 -3.33 4.19 2.01
N SER A 77 -3.93 5.38 2.00
CA SER A 77 -3.41 6.54 2.74
C SER A 77 -3.98 6.57 4.15
N TRP A 78 -3.15 6.96 5.13
CA TRP A 78 -3.56 7.14 6.53
C TRP A 78 -4.66 8.20 6.71
N ASP A 79 -4.78 9.12 5.76
CA ASP A 79 -5.83 10.14 5.74
C ASP A 79 -7.19 9.57 5.31
N ALA A 80 -7.20 8.41 4.64
CA ALA A 80 -8.38 7.80 4.03
C ALA A 80 -8.82 6.51 4.75
N ILE A 81 -8.38 6.30 6.00
CA ILE A 81 -8.79 5.13 6.78
C ILE A 81 -10.31 5.23 7.07
N PRO A 82 -11.08 4.18 6.74
CA PRO A 82 -12.51 4.15 7.03
C PRO A 82 -12.83 4.33 8.53
N GLU A 83 -13.94 5.03 8.81
CA GLU A 83 -14.32 5.36 10.18
C GLU A 83 -14.60 4.12 11.03
N ASN A 84 -15.19 3.06 10.46
CA ASN A 84 -15.42 1.80 11.17
C ASN A 84 -14.12 1.17 11.70
N ILE A 85 -13.04 1.19 10.91
CA ILE A 85 -11.72 0.70 11.34
C ILE A 85 -11.14 1.58 12.46
N LEU A 86 -11.29 2.90 12.33
CA LEU A 86 -10.86 3.85 13.36
C LEU A 86 -11.61 3.63 14.68
N ILE A 87 -12.91 3.34 14.60
CA ILE A 87 -13.72 2.99 15.77
C ILE A 87 -13.29 1.64 16.34
N ASP A 88 -13.04 0.62 15.53
CA ASP A 88 -12.56 -0.69 15.98
C ASP A 88 -11.23 -0.59 16.75
N ALA A 89 -10.23 0.06 16.15
CA ALA A 89 -8.94 0.30 16.79
C ALA A 89 -9.08 1.16 18.06
N GLY A 90 -9.94 2.18 18.02
CA GLY A 90 -10.23 3.04 19.16
C GLY A 90 -10.91 2.30 20.33
N GLN A 91 -11.89 1.45 20.03
CA GLN A 91 -12.58 0.61 21.01
C GLN A 91 -11.61 -0.41 21.63
N LEU A 92 -10.74 -1.02 20.82
CA LEU A 92 -9.71 -1.94 21.31
C LEU A 92 -8.72 -1.22 22.24
N THR A 93 -8.24 -0.03 21.84
CA THR A 93 -7.32 0.79 22.64
C THR A 93 -7.95 1.18 23.98
N LYS A 94 -9.22 1.63 23.95
CA LYS A 94 -10.00 1.97 25.13
C LYS A 94 -10.20 0.77 26.05
N ALA A 95 -10.56 -0.39 25.50
CA ALA A 95 -10.81 -1.61 26.27
C ALA A 95 -9.54 -2.12 26.98
N ASN A 96 -8.37 -1.88 26.38
CA ASN A 96 -7.06 -2.23 26.93
C ASN A 96 -6.39 -1.05 27.68
N SER A 97 -7.17 -0.11 28.19
CA SER A 97 -6.72 0.93 29.13
C SER A 97 -7.29 0.66 30.52
N ILE A 98 -6.45 0.73 31.56
CA ILE A 98 -6.86 0.47 32.95
C ILE A 98 -7.96 1.44 33.39
N ASP A 99 -7.76 2.74 33.12
CA ASP A 99 -8.69 3.80 33.48
C ASP A 99 -9.65 4.13 32.34
N GLY A 100 -9.16 4.14 31.09
CA GLY A 100 -9.94 4.53 29.92
C GLY A 100 -11.11 3.59 29.61
N ASN A 101 -11.01 2.32 30.02
CA ASN A 101 -12.09 1.36 29.89
C ASN A 101 -13.32 1.73 30.74
N LYS A 102 -13.12 2.40 31.88
CA LYS A 102 -14.19 2.75 32.84
C LYS A 102 -14.82 4.13 32.58
N LEU A 103 -14.05 5.02 31.95
CA LEU A 103 -14.48 6.40 31.69
C LEU A 103 -15.26 6.50 30.38
N ASN A 104 -16.27 7.35 30.31
CA ASN A 104 -16.95 7.68 29.04
C ASN A 104 -16.23 8.83 28.32
N ASN A 105 -16.62 9.10 27.07
CA ASN A 105 -16.18 10.24 26.28
C ASN A 105 -14.65 10.34 26.14
N GLN A 106 -14.04 9.20 25.80
CA GLN A 106 -12.59 9.12 25.67
C GLN A 106 -12.14 9.53 24.27
N THR A 107 -11.06 10.29 24.22
CA THR A 107 -10.41 10.66 22.95
C THR A 107 -9.26 9.70 22.70
N ILE A 108 -9.25 9.08 21.52
CA ILE A 108 -8.16 8.23 21.07
C ILE A 108 -7.32 9.04 20.08
N LEU A 109 -6.04 9.16 20.37
CA LEU A 109 -5.05 9.73 19.47
C LEU A 109 -4.63 8.68 18.47
N TYR A 110 -4.49 9.08 17.21
CA TYR A 110 -3.84 8.24 16.20
C TYR A 110 -2.88 9.04 15.33
N THR A 111 -1.78 8.42 14.94
CA THR A 111 -0.74 9.04 14.13
C THR A 111 0.02 7.96 13.35
N PRO A 112 0.56 8.26 12.16
CA PRO A 112 1.49 7.36 11.49
C PRO A 112 2.68 7.00 12.39
N TRP A 113 3.14 5.75 12.32
CA TRP A 113 4.29 5.25 13.07
C TRP A 113 5.54 6.11 12.85
N ALA A 114 5.78 6.55 11.61
CA ALA A 114 6.90 7.41 11.25
C ALA A 114 6.93 8.78 11.98
N ASN A 115 5.81 9.20 12.59
CA ASN A 115 5.73 10.42 13.38
C ASN A 115 6.00 10.20 14.88
N LEU A 116 6.11 8.95 15.33
CA LEU A 116 6.51 8.63 16.70
C LEU A 116 7.99 8.96 16.90
N LYS A 117 8.26 9.63 18.02
CA LYS A 117 9.60 10.01 18.45
C LYS A 117 9.86 9.38 19.81
N LYS A 118 10.96 8.64 19.91
CA LYS A 118 11.50 8.12 21.17
C LYS A 118 12.88 8.73 21.38
N THR A 119 13.13 9.33 22.55
CA THR A 119 14.48 9.81 22.91
C THR A 119 15.09 8.90 23.99
N PRO A 120 16.45 8.78 24.05
CA PRO A 120 17.12 7.88 25.00
C PRO A 120 16.84 8.14 26.49
N GLY A 121 16.30 9.31 26.84
CA GLY A 121 15.94 9.66 28.23
C GLY A 121 14.48 9.41 28.59
N MET A 122 13.66 8.87 27.68
CA MET A 122 12.24 8.62 27.92
C MET A 122 12.02 7.27 28.58
N GLU A 123 11.10 7.21 29.55
CA GLU A 123 10.74 5.97 30.23
C GLU A 123 10.13 4.96 29.26
N THR A 124 10.21 3.67 29.60
CA THR A 124 9.58 2.59 28.83
C THR A 124 8.06 2.81 28.72
N GLY A 125 7.54 2.82 27.50
CA GLY A 125 6.15 3.14 27.17
C GLY A 125 5.90 4.62 26.87
N GLN A 126 6.79 5.52 27.25
CA GLN A 126 6.64 6.94 26.95
C GLN A 126 7.01 7.24 25.49
N VAL A 127 6.13 7.88 24.74
CA VAL A 127 6.38 8.32 23.37
C VAL A 127 6.04 9.79 23.20
N THR A 128 6.73 10.47 22.28
CA THR A 128 6.40 11.83 21.86
C THR A 128 6.24 11.87 20.34
N PHE A 129 5.87 13.01 19.78
CA PHE A 129 5.59 13.15 18.36
C PHE A 129 6.58 14.09 17.70
N HIS A 130 7.00 13.79 16.47
CA HIS A 130 7.82 14.69 15.66
C HIS A 130 7.01 15.94 15.24
N LYS A 131 5.76 15.73 14.81
CA LYS A 131 4.87 16.81 14.36
C LYS A 131 3.47 16.62 14.95
N GLN A 132 2.98 17.65 15.63
CA GLN A 132 1.66 17.64 16.28
C GLN A 132 0.51 17.70 15.28
N ASN A 133 0.73 18.27 14.09
CA ASN A 133 -0.29 18.35 13.03
C ASN A 133 -0.63 17.00 12.39
N LEU A 134 0.24 15.99 12.53
CA LEU A 134 -0.01 14.63 12.05
C LEU A 134 -0.73 13.76 13.10
N VAL A 135 -1.06 14.33 14.26
CA VAL A 135 -1.83 13.65 15.30
C VAL A 135 -3.30 13.97 15.11
N LYS A 136 -4.09 12.95 14.83
CA LYS A 136 -5.54 13.04 14.71
C LYS A 136 -6.24 12.39 15.90
N LYS A 137 -7.54 12.64 16.01
CA LYS A 137 -8.37 12.26 17.16
C LYS A 137 -9.61 11.52 16.69
N VAL A 138 -9.95 10.43 17.37
CA VAL A 138 -11.23 9.72 17.27
C VAL A 138 -11.92 9.83 18.62
N PHE A 139 -13.21 10.16 18.62
CA PHE A 139 -13.97 10.28 19.85
C PHE A 139 -14.82 9.03 20.09
N ILE A 140 -14.61 8.38 21.24
CA ILE A 140 -15.35 7.18 21.66
C ILE A 140 -16.21 7.52 22.87
N ARG A 141 -17.53 7.62 22.65
CA ARG A 141 -18.53 7.95 23.67
C ARG A 141 -18.55 6.93 24.80
N GLU A 142 -18.69 5.66 24.45
CA GLU A 142 -18.80 4.55 25.39
C GLU A 142 -18.13 3.31 24.82
N ARG A 143 -17.85 2.35 25.70
CA ARG A 143 -17.29 1.07 25.28
C ARG A 143 -18.36 0.24 24.58
N ASN A 144 -18.11 -0.13 23.33
CA ASN A 144 -18.97 -1.08 22.61
C ASN A 144 -18.44 -2.51 22.78
N ASN A 145 -19.17 -3.33 23.53
CA ASN A 145 -18.80 -4.72 23.79
C ASN A 145 -18.88 -5.61 22.55
N GLU A 146 -19.80 -5.34 21.63
CA GLU A 146 -19.98 -6.15 20.42
C GLU A 146 -18.74 -6.07 19.53
N ILE A 147 -18.22 -4.86 19.34
CA ILE A 147 -16.98 -4.61 18.58
C ILE A 147 -15.79 -5.31 19.25
N VAL A 148 -15.61 -5.12 20.56
CA VAL A 148 -14.49 -5.73 21.28
C VAL A 148 -14.57 -7.26 21.26
N ASN A 149 -15.77 -7.83 21.41
CA ASN A 149 -15.96 -9.28 21.35
C ASN A 149 -15.72 -9.82 19.94
N ARG A 150 -16.18 -9.12 18.90
CA ARG A 150 -15.91 -9.45 17.49
C ARG A 150 -14.41 -9.50 17.22
N LEU A 151 -13.67 -8.46 17.61
CA LEU A 151 -12.22 -8.42 17.44
C LEU A 151 -11.54 -9.56 18.19
N ASN A 152 -11.92 -9.80 19.45
CA ASN A 152 -11.32 -10.89 20.25
C ASN A 152 -11.54 -12.29 19.66
N LYS A 153 -12.60 -12.53 18.87
CA LYS A 153 -12.78 -13.80 18.14
C LYS A 153 -11.71 -14.01 17.07
N THR A 154 -11.19 -12.94 16.50
CA THR A 154 -10.10 -12.97 15.49
C THR A 154 -8.71 -12.89 16.12
N ARG A 155 -8.62 -12.89 17.46
CA ARG A 155 -7.36 -12.70 18.17
C ARG A 155 -6.42 -13.89 17.92
N VAL A 156 -5.27 -13.61 17.33
CA VAL A 156 -4.17 -14.55 17.18
C VAL A 156 -3.01 -14.11 18.06
N GLU A 157 -2.55 -14.99 18.94
CA GLU A 157 -1.42 -14.72 19.81
C GLU A 157 -0.15 -15.27 19.17
N ARG A 158 0.88 -14.43 19.04
CA ARG A 158 2.21 -14.88 18.60
C ARG A 158 3.22 -14.65 19.73
N ASN A 159 3.88 -15.73 20.12
CA ASN A 159 4.96 -15.70 21.10
C ASN A 159 6.24 -15.27 20.39
N ASN A 160 6.85 -14.19 20.88
CA ASN A 160 8.14 -13.66 20.44
C ASN A 160 8.32 -13.66 18.90
N PRO A 161 7.44 -12.96 18.15
CA PRO A 161 7.65 -12.82 16.72
C PRO A 161 8.99 -12.11 16.45
N ASP A 162 9.78 -12.62 15.51
CA ASP A 162 11.00 -11.96 15.05
C ASP A 162 10.64 -10.81 14.10
N LEU A 163 10.23 -9.70 14.70
CA LEU A 163 9.78 -8.50 13.99
C LEU A 163 10.90 -7.89 13.13
N ALA A 164 12.16 -8.08 13.54
CA ALA A 164 13.32 -7.65 12.77
C ALA A 164 13.44 -8.47 11.47
N ALA A 165 13.34 -9.80 11.54
CA ALA A 165 13.36 -10.65 10.37
C ALA A 165 12.19 -10.37 9.42
N GLU A 166 10.97 -10.16 9.94
CA GLU A 166 9.80 -9.80 9.13
C GLU A 166 10.02 -8.46 8.38
N LYS A 167 10.57 -7.45 9.06
CA LYS A 167 10.89 -6.15 8.45
C LYS A 167 11.94 -6.29 7.34
N VAL A 168 13.01 -7.06 7.59
CA VAL A 168 14.06 -7.31 6.58
C VAL A 168 13.51 -8.06 5.37
N ALA A 169 12.66 -9.07 5.59
CA ALA A 169 12.02 -9.83 4.51
C ALA A 169 11.14 -8.93 3.63
N LYS A 170 10.26 -8.12 4.23
CA LYS A 170 9.41 -7.17 3.49
C LYS A 170 10.25 -6.14 2.73
N GLN A 171 11.32 -5.59 3.33
CA GLN A 171 12.22 -4.67 2.62
C GLN A 171 12.92 -5.33 1.42
N ARG A 172 13.30 -6.61 1.54
CA ARG A 172 13.89 -7.37 0.45
C ARG A 172 12.88 -7.59 -0.68
N GLU A 173 11.65 -7.96 -0.35
CA GLU A 173 10.55 -8.12 -1.31
C GLU A 173 10.24 -6.81 -2.03
N LEU A 174 10.12 -5.70 -1.30
CA LEU A 174 9.88 -4.38 -1.89
C LEU A 174 11.00 -3.99 -2.87
N LYS A 175 12.27 -4.20 -2.48
CA LYS A 175 13.41 -3.94 -3.37
C LYS A 175 13.39 -4.83 -4.62
N GLN A 176 13.00 -6.10 -4.48
CA GLN A 176 12.88 -7.02 -5.62
C GLN A 176 11.73 -6.61 -6.55
N ALA A 177 10.57 -6.25 -5.99
CA ALA A 177 9.41 -5.76 -6.74
C ALA A 177 9.73 -4.47 -7.49
N GLN A 178 10.41 -3.51 -6.84
CA GLN A 178 10.87 -2.27 -7.47
C GLN A 178 11.81 -2.53 -8.65
N ARG A 179 12.82 -3.40 -8.47
CA ARG A 179 13.74 -3.79 -9.56
C ARG A 179 13.01 -4.46 -10.72
N LEU A 180 12.02 -5.30 -10.44
CA LEU A 180 11.23 -5.97 -11.47
C LEU A 180 10.35 -4.97 -12.23
N MET A 181 9.70 -4.04 -11.50
CA MET A 181 8.87 -2.99 -12.09
C MET A 181 9.70 -2.04 -12.96
N GLU A 182 10.87 -1.62 -12.49
CA GLU A 182 11.80 -0.78 -13.25
C GLU A 182 12.30 -1.48 -14.52
N LYS A 183 12.63 -2.78 -14.42
CA LYS A 183 13.02 -3.59 -15.59
C LYS A 183 11.88 -3.70 -16.59
N LYS A 184 10.64 -3.91 -16.13
CA LYS A 184 9.45 -3.96 -17.02
C LYS A 184 9.22 -2.61 -17.70
N LEU A 185 9.25 -1.52 -16.96
CA LEU A 185 9.06 -0.17 -17.50
C LEU A 185 10.12 0.13 -18.58
N ARG A 186 11.39 -0.20 -18.31
CA ARG A 186 12.47 -0.04 -19.30
C ARG A 186 12.25 -0.88 -20.56
N GLN A 187 11.83 -2.13 -20.40
CA GLN A 187 11.52 -3.01 -21.54
C GLN A 187 10.35 -2.48 -22.37
N GLU A 188 9.30 -1.97 -21.74
CA GLU A 188 8.15 -1.33 -22.40
C GLU A 188 8.56 -0.06 -23.15
N GLU A 189 9.40 0.79 -22.55
CA GLU A 189 9.92 1.98 -23.23
C GLU A 189 10.82 1.65 -24.44
N GLU A 190 11.69 0.66 -24.32
CA GLU A 190 12.53 0.18 -25.41
C GLU A 190 11.69 -0.44 -26.54
N ALA A 191 10.64 -1.20 -26.21
CA ALA A 191 9.69 -1.75 -27.18
C ALA A 191 8.92 -0.64 -27.91
N ARG A 192 8.39 0.36 -27.18
CA ARG A 192 7.69 1.51 -27.74
C ARG A 192 8.58 2.33 -28.69
N LYS A 193 9.86 2.52 -28.34
CA LYS A 193 10.84 3.20 -29.21
C LYS A 193 11.10 2.40 -30.50
N LYS A 194 11.26 1.08 -30.40
CA LYS A 194 11.46 0.20 -31.58
C LYS A 194 10.23 0.19 -32.49
N GLU A 195 9.03 0.14 -31.93
CA GLU A 195 7.78 0.20 -32.69
C GLU A 195 7.62 1.53 -33.41
N TYR A 196 7.87 2.65 -32.72
CA TYR A 196 7.85 3.98 -33.33
C TYR A 196 8.87 4.11 -34.48
N ALA A 197 10.09 3.61 -34.28
CA ALA A 197 11.12 3.60 -35.32
C ALA A 197 10.69 2.78 -36.55
N ARG A 198 10.12 1.59 -36.35
CA ARG A 198 9.61 0.73 -37.42
C ARG A 198 8.45 1.38 -38.19
N LEU A 199 7.52 2.04 -37.49
CA LEU A 199 6.42 2.77 -38.11
C LEU A 199 6.92 3.98 -38.91
N ALA A 200 7.92 4.71 -38.39
CA ALA A 200 8.56 5.81 -39.10
C ALA A 200 9.26 5.32 -40.39
N GLU A 201 9.95 4.19 -40.32
CA GLU A 201 10.60 3.55 -41.48
C GLU A 201 9.58 3.06 -42.52
N LEU A 202 8.48 2.42 -42.11
CA LEU A 202 7.39 2.07 -43.03
C LEU A 202 6.74 3.30 -43.67
N ARG A 203 6.61 4.39 -42.91
CA ARG A 203 6.07 5.66 -43.43
C ARG A 203 7.01 6.33 -44.44
N SER A 204 8.34 6.25 -44.24
CA SER A 204 9.30 6.75 -45.21
C SER A 204 9.40 5.86 -46.44
N TYR A 205 9.28 4.53 -46.29
CA TYR A 205 9.31 3.60 -47.42
C TYR A 205 8.06 3.68 -48.30
N LYS A 206 6.88 3.94 -47.72
CA LYS A 206 5.63 4.13 -48.49
C LYS A 206 5.72 5.28 -49.50
N GLY A 207 6.52 6.32 -49.24
CA GLY A 207 6.74 7.41 -50.20
C GLY A 207 7.65 7.04 -51.37
N VAL A 208 8.37 5.92 -51.31
CA VAL A 208 9.34 5.48 -52.35
C VAL A 208 8.74 4.42 -53.27
N VAL A 209 7.75 3.65 -52.81
CA VAL A 209 7.05 2.65 -53.66
C VAL A 209 5.94 3.22 -54.54
N ASP A 210 5.50 4.46 -54.31
CA ASP A 210 4.64 5.17 -55.28
C ASP A 210 5.42 5.66 -56.53
N ASP A 211 6.76 5.56 -56.54
CA ASP A 211 7.64 5.77 -57.71
C ASP A 211 7.91 4.45 -58.47
N GLU A 212 6.89 3.59 -58.62
CA GLU A 212 6.95 2.33 -59.40
C GLU A 212 7.09 2.52 -60.93
N GLU A 213 7.22 3.76 -61.44
CA GLU A 213 7.53 4.02 -62.86
C GLU A 213 9.04 3.94 -63.21
N GLY A 214 9.92 3.77 -62.21
CA GLY A 214 11.37 3.95 -62.40
C GLY A 214 12.26 2.70 -62.44
N MET A 215 11.78 1.50 -62.09
CA MET A 215 12.64 0.30 -62.01
C MET A 215 12.89 -0.34 -63.39
N LYS A 216 13.83 0.22 -64.17
CA LYS A 216 14.34 -0.42 -65.39
C LYS A 216 15.21 -1.63 -65.03
N SER A 217 14.73 -2.83 -65.33
CA SER A 217 15.49 -4.08 -65.29
C SER A 217 16.69 -4.02 -66.25
N ASN A 218 17.86 -4.57 -65.85
CA ASN A 218 19.09 -4.68 -66.65
C ASN A 218 18.96 -5.53 -67.94
N LYS A 219 17.75 -5.88 -68.36
CA LYS A 219 17.46 -6.65 -69.57
C LYS A 219 17.59 -5.84 -70.87
N HIS A 220 17.79 -4.52 -70.81
CA HIS A 220 17.86 -3.64 -71.98
C HIS A 220 19.19 -2.88 -72.04
N ARG A 221 20.31 -3.60 -72.11
CA ARG A 221 21.65 -3.01 -72.34
C ARG A 221 22.52 -3.84 -73.29
N ALA A 222 21.89 -4.57 -74.19
CA ALA A 222 22.56 -5.39 -75.19
C ALA A 222 21.73 -5.36 -76.46
N GLU A 223 21.71 -4.21 -77.15
CA GLU A 223 21.16 -4.02 -78.50
C GLU A 223 21.39 -2.53 -78.88
N ASP A 224 22.65 -2.13 -79.02
CA ASP A 224 23.05 -0.96 -79.84
C ASP A 224 24.58 -0.91 -79.93
N SER A 225 25.15 -1.76 -80.78
CA SER A 225 26.47 -1.56 -81.39
C SER A 225 26.74 -2.66 -82.40
N ASP A 226 25.96 -2.71 -83.48
CA ASP A 226 26.37 -3.43 -84.70
C ASP A 226 26.36 -2.45 -85.88
N ASP A 227 27.51 -2.50 -86.58
CA ASP A 227 27.72 -2.30 -88.02
C ASP A 227 28.21 -0.95 -88.58
N ASP A 228 29.52 -0.98 -88.87
CA ASP A 228 30.12 -0.85 -90.21
C ASP A 228 30.71 0.50 -90.67
N TYR A 229 32.05 0.53 -90.80
CA TYR A 229 32.66 0.98 -92.06
C TYR A 229 34.09 0.44 -92.30
N PHE A 230 34.23 -0.27 -93.41
CA PHE A 230 35.45 -0.72 -94.10
C PHE A 230 36.41 0.42 -94.47
N MET A 231 37.73 0.24 -94.24
CA MET A 231 38.84 0.27 -95.23
C MET A 231 40.19 0.10 -94.53
#